data_AF-A0A317IY24-F1
#
_entry.id   AF-A0A317IY24-F1
#
_cell.length_a   1.000
_cell.length_b   1.000
_cell.length_c   1.000
_cell.angle_alpha   90.00
_cell.angle_beta   90.00
_cell.angle_gamma   90.00
#
_symmetry.space_group_name_H-M   'P 1'
#
loop_
_entity.id
_entity.type
_entity.pdbx_description
1 polymer ?
#
loop_
_entity_poly.entity_id
_entity_poly.type
_entity_poly.pdbx_seq_one_letter_code
_entity_poly.pdbx_strand_id
1 'polypeptide(L)'
;MGSVDLYQLVGGRSVCRQLSEAFYGRVQRDPVLRPLFPGKSLRCAVEAFAAFLAQFLGGPAEDAQDRWWLSLRESHLRFKIGPREREAWISNMVEALEEVPIEEPARAALRTLFERSSAYVVNTGETPAETAAPETWQDDGIHREIAQRWDEQRALDDLVAAIGDGNARRAIELTRSPTLERRLARDRAVHSHVLALMIGSGGDAMLEYAEREVRADPALAQVRNRYGRTLLHDAAAHGNLRIVELLLRLGADPDGSTSGGHAPLYCLANECRASGGGNIVRALVRAGAHVNARSGTKQCTALHMAARRGNLEVAEALMDCGADINARDKSGDTPLQRAKNCRKAGVASLLIARGR
;
A
#
# COMPACT_ATOMS: atom_id res chain seq x y z
N MET A 1 -0.57 -26.19 -18.70
CA MET A 1 -1.93 -25.69 -18.95
C MET A 1 -1.83 -24.17 -18.96
N GLY A 2 -2.24 -23.50 -20.04
CA GLY A 2 -2.16 -22.04 -20.13
C GLY A 2 -2.98 -21.39 -19.01
N SER A 3 -2.41 -20.38 -18.35
CA SER A 3 -3.13 -19.57 -17.36
C SER A 3 -4.33 -18.94 -18.04
N VAL A 4 -5.51 -19.15 -17.48
CA VAL A 4 -6.75 -18.50 -17.92
C VAL A 4 -6.59 -17.01 -17.66
N ASP A 5 -6.60 -16.19 -18.72
CA ASP A 5 -6.59 -14.74 -18.58
C ASP A 5 -7.98 -14.25 -18.16
N LEU A 6 -8.26 -14.34 -16.86
CA LEU A 6 -9.53 -13.92 -16.27
C LEU A 6 -9.86 -12.47 -16.62
N TYR A 7 -8.84 -11.60 -16.67
CA TYR A 7 -9.04 -10.19 -16.97
C TYR A 7 -9.59 -9.98 -18.38
N GLN A 8 -9.00 -10.63 -19.38
CA GLN A 8 -9.52 -10.54 -20.76
C GLN A 8 -10.86 -11.25 -20.91
N LEU A 9 -11.08 -12.37 -20.20
CA LEU A 9 -12.35 -13.10 -20.26
C LEU A 9 -13.54 -12.30 -19.72
N VAL A 10 -13.33 -11.45 -18.71
CA VAL A 10 -14.39 -10.55 -18.24
C VAL A 10 -14.56 -9.31 -19.12
N GLY A 11 -13.74 -9.10 -20.16
CA GLY A 11 -13.78 -7.91 -21.01
C GLY A 11 -12.89 -6.74 -20.54
N GLY A 12 -11.91 -7.05 -19.68
CA GLY A 12 -10.84 -6.14 -19.27
C GLY A 12 -11.33 -4.87 -18.55
N ARG A 13 -10.55 -3.79 -18.71
CA ARG A 13 -10.74 -2.53 -17.97
C ARG A 13 -12.14 -1.96 -18.13
N SER A 14 -12.64 -2.00 -19.36
CA SER A 14 -13.92 -1.39 -19.71
C SER A 14 -15.05 -2.06 -18.93
N VAL A 15 -15.06 -3.39 -18.90
CA VAL A 15 -16.09 -4.14 -18.18
C VAL A 15 -15.92 -4.05 -16.66
N CYS A 16 -14.70 -4.08 -16.12
CA CYS A 16 -14.48 -3.81 -14.69
C CYS A 16 -15.06 -2.45 -14.26
N ARG A 17 -14.88 -1.42 -15.11
CA ARG A 17 -15.45 -0.10 -14.87
C ARG A 17 -16.97 -0.09 -15.01
N GLN A 18 -17.52 -0.68 -16.06
CA GLN A 18 -18.97 -0.76 -16.28
C GLN A 18 -19.68 -1.48 -15.13
N LEU A 19 -19.15 -2.61 -14.68
CA LEU A 19 -19.68 -3.32 -13.51
C LEU A 19 -19.66 -2.46 -12.26
N SER A 20 -18.56 -1.72 -12.05
CA SER A 20 -18.49 -0.80 -10.93
C SER A 20 -19.48 0.38 -11.04
N GLU A 21 -19.70 0.92 -12.23
CA GLU A 21 -20.65 2.01 -12.48
C GLU A 21 -22.09 1.53 -12.31
N ALA A 22 -22.43 0.35 -12.83
CA ALA A 22 -23.73 -0.30 -12.65
C ALA A 22 -24.03 -0.52 -11.17
N PHE A 23 -23.08 -1.14 -10.44
CA PHE A 23 -23.23 -1.39 -9.00
C PHE A 23 -23.42 -0.10 -8.20
N TYR A 24 -22.54 0.90 -8.34
CA TYR A 24 -22.66 2.14 -7.55
C TYR A 24 -23.81 3.05 -8.01
N GLY A 25 -24.25 2.96 -9.27
CA GLY A 25 -25.47 3.60 -9.74
C GLY A 25 -26.70 3.10 -8.99
N ARG A 26 -26.68 1.83 -8.59
CA ARG A 26 -27.71 1.19 -7.75
C ARG A 26 -27.56 1.57 -6.28
N VAL A 27 -26.34 1.49 -5.73
CA VAL A 27 -26.02 1.97 -4.37
C VAL A 27 -26.46 3.43 -4.16
N GLN A 28 -26.39 4.28 -5.19
CA GLN A 28 -26.83 5.67 -5.11
C GLN A 28 -28.32 5.82 -4.76
N ARG A 29 -29.14 4.85 -5.15
CA ARG A 29 -30.60 4.83 -4.98
C ARG A 29 -31.07 3.90 -3.86
N ASP A 30 -30.18 3.02 -3.39
CA ASP A 30 -30.49 2.02 -2.37
C ASP A 30 -30.53 2.66 -0.96
N PRO A 31 -31.66 2.58 -0.23
CA PRO A 31 -31.81 3.23 1.08
C PRO A 31 -30.99 2.58 2.20
N VAL A 32 -30.51 1.34 2.01
CA VAL A 32 -29.67 0.60 2.97
C VAL A 32 -28.19 0.95 2.76
N LEU A 33 -27.73 0.96 1.51
CA LEU A 33 -26.32 1.17 1.18
C LEU A 33 -25.93 2.64 1.05
N ARG A 34 -26.82 3.49 0.53
CA ARG A 34 -26.54 4.92 0.32
C ARG A 34 -26.04 5.65 1.59
N PRO A 35 -26.59 5.39 2.80
CA PRO A 35 -26.10 6.02 4.03
C PRO A 35 -24.65 5.71 4.38
N LEU A 36 -24.09 4.60 3.90
CA LEU A 36 -22.67 4.26 4.12
C LEU A 36 -21.73 5.21 3.35
N PHE A 37 -22.22 5.96 2.37
CA PHE A 37 -21.39 6.83 1.53
C PHE A 37 -21.77 8.31 1.67
N PRO A 38 -21.32 9.04 2.71
CA PRO A 38 -21.78 10.40 3.00
C PRO A 38 -21.36 11.46 1.95
N GLY A 39 -20.59 11.09 0.92
CA GLY A 39 -20.19 11.97 -0.16
C GLY A 39 -21.34 12.36 -1.11
N LYS A 40 -21.16 13.48 -1.82
CA LYS A 40 -22.09 13.93 -2.88
C LYS A 40 -22.02 13.04 -4.13
N SER A 41 -20.90 12.34 -4.32
CA SER A 41 -20.62 11.53 -5.50
C SER A 41 -19.97 10.21 -5.08
N LEU A 42 -20.26 9.15 -5.84
CA LEU A 42 -19.65 7.83 -5.70
C LEU A 42 -18.48 7.62 -6.67
N ARG A 43 -18.02 8.66 -7.40
CA ARG A 43 -16.96 8.54 -8.41
C ARG A 43 -15.71 7.84 -7.84
N CYS A 44 -15.22 8.26 -6.68
CA CYS A 44 -14.04 7.62 -6.08
C CYS A 44 -14.27 6.16 -5.69
N ALA A 45 -15.50 5.78 -5.33
CA ALA A 45 -15.86 4.41 -5.00
C ALA A 45 -15.90 3.56 -6.28
N VAL A 46 -16.45 4.12 -7.37
CA VAL A 46 -16.44 3.51 -8.70
C VAL A 46 -15.01 3.21 -9.17
N GLU A 47 -14.14 4.22 -9.18
CA GLU A 47 -12.75 4.01 -9.63
C GLU A 47 -12.01 2.98 -8.75
N ALA A 48 -12.24 3.02 -7.43
CA ALA A 48 -11.60 2.10 -6.50
C ALA A 48 -12.05 0.65 -6.67
N PHE A 49 -13.34 0.40 -6.90
CA PHE A 49 -13.84 -0.96 -7.09
C PHE A 49 -13.49 -1.50 -8.48
N ALA A 50 -13.53 -0.67 -9.52
CA ALA A 50 -13.03 -1.04 -10.84
C ALA A 50 -11.54 -1.42 -10.81
N ALA A 51 -10.71 -0.66 -10.08
CA ALA A 51 -9.30 -0.95 -9.88
C ALA A 51 -9.07 -2.26 -9.12
N PHE A 52 -9.87 -2.52 -8.07
CA PHE A 52 -9.85 -3.79 -7.35
C PHE A 52 -10.16 -4.98 -8.28
N LEU A 53 -11.21 -4.88 -9.10
CA LEU A 53 -11.57 -5.94 -10.05
C LEU A 53 -10.46 -6.18 -11.07
N ALA A 54 -9.90 -5.12 -11.64
CA ALA A 54 -8.78 -5.24 -12.58
C ALA A 54 -7.58 -5.95 -11.92
N GLN A 55 -7.19 -5.54 -10.71
CA GLN A 55 -6.10 -6.20 -9.97
C GLN A 55 -6.41 -7.66 -9.65
N PHE A 56 -7.60 -7.93 -9.11
CA PHE A 56 -8.02 -9.25 -8.68
C PHE A 56 -8.04 -10.23 -9.86
N LEU A 57 -8.52 -9.78 -11.02
CA LEU A 57 -8.61 -10.59 -12.24
C LEU A 57 -7.29 -10.68 -13.01
N GLY A 58 -6.25 -9.96 -12.57
CA GLY A 58 -4.88 -10.07 -13.11
C GLY A 58 -4.63 -9.13 -14.28
N GLY A 59 -5.40 -8.05 -14.37
CA GLY A 59 -5.15 -6.95 -15.30
C GLY A 59 -3.86 -6.20 -14.99
N PRO A 60 -3.42 -5.33 -15.92
CA PRO A 60 -2.17 -4.61 -15.78
C PRO A 60 -2.22 -3.61 -14.62
N ALA A 61 -1.05 -3.30 -14.06
CA ALA A 61 -0.92 -2.43 -12.90
C ALA A 61 -1.51 -1.02 -13.11
N GLU A 62 -1.50 -0.52 -14.35
CA GLU A 62 -2.08 0.77 -14.73
C GLU A 62 -3.61 0.83 -14.63
N ASP A 63 -4.29 -0.32 -14.71
CA ASP A 63 -5.75 -0.43 -14.61
C ASP A 63 -6.22 -0.58 -13.16
N ALA A 64 -5.33 -0.97 -12.26
CA ALA A 64 -5.55 -0.99 -10.81
C ALA A 64 -5.33 0.40 -10.16
N GLN A 65 -5.42 1.48 -10.96
CA GLN A 65 -5.12 2.88 -10.66
C GLN A 65 -5.05 3.24 -9.16
N ASP A 66 -3.86 3.69 -8.75
CA ASP A 66 -3.55 4.33 -7.48
C ASP A 66 -3.95 3.60 -6.19
N ARG A 67 -4.32 2.31 -6.17
CA ARG A 67 -4.55 1.52 -4.94
C ARG A 67 -4.13 0.06 -5.06
N TRP A 68 -2.84 -0.17 -5.29
CA TRP A 68 -2.20 -1.46 -5.03
C TRP A 68 -2.49 -1.86 -3.58
N TRP A 69 -3.34 -2.88 -3.45
CA TRP A 69 -3.85 -3.43 -2.19
C TRP A 69 -4.98 -2.60 -1.54
N LEU A 70 -6.20 -2.83 -2.03
CA LEU A 70 -7.43 -2.67 -1.27
C LEU A 70 -7.84 -4.07 -0.78
N SER A 71 -7.49 -4.41 0.46
CA SER A 71 -8.24 -5.46 1.15
C SER A 71 -9.71 -5.04 1.19
N LEU A 72 -10.61 -5.91 0.72
CA LEU A 72 -12.06 -5.68 0.87
C LEU A 72 -12.43 -5.51 2.35
N ARG A 73 -11.73 -6.20 3.27
CA ARG A 73 -11.90 -6.00 4.70
C ARG A 73 -11.53 -4.58 5.09
N GLU A 74 -10.31 -4.14 4.82
CA GLU A 74 -9.85 -2.79 5.20
C GLU A 74 -10.70 -1.66 4.62
N SER A 75 -11.12 -1.80 3.36
CA SER A 75 -11.93 -0.77 2.69
C SER A 75 -13.29 -0.56 3.35
N HIS A 76 -13.80 -1.62 3.99
CA HIS A 76 -15.10 -1.69 4.62
C HIS A 76 -15.07 -1.61 6.16
N LEU A 77 -13.90 -1.71 6.81
CA LEU A 77 -13.75 -1.58 8.28
C LEU A 77 -14.33 -0.27 8.84
N ARG A 78 -14.38 0.81 8.04
CA ARG A 78 -14.96 2.10 8.45
C ARG A 78 -16.49 2.12 8.47
N PHE A 79 -17.13 1.12 7.89
CA PHE A 79 -18.58 1.01 7.79
C PHE A 79 -19.07 -0.06 8.75
N LYS A 80 -20.27 0.14 9.31
CA LYS A 80 -20.98 -0.94 10.01
C LYS A 80 -21.75 -1.73 8.97
N ILE A 81 -21.31 -2.96 8.70
CA ILE A 81 -21.92 -3.85 7.71
C ILE A 81 -22.48 -5.04 8.46
N GLY A 82 -23.81 -5.11 8.55
CA GLY A 82 -24.55 -6.26 9.07
C GLY A 82 -25.17 -7.11 7.96
N PRO A 83 -25.98 -8.11 8.33
CA PRO A 83 -26.69 -8.99 7.39
C PRO A 83 -27.56 -8.21 6.41
N ARG A 84 -28.23 -7.14 6.87
CA ARG A 84 -29.08 -6.28 6.03
C ARG A 84 -28.28 -5.56 4.96
N GLU A 85 -27.16 -4.94 5.30
CA GLU A 85 -26.29 -4.27 4.33
C GLU A 85 -25.68 -5.27 3.37
N ARG A 86 -25.31 -6.46 3.85
CA ARG A 86 -24.81 -7.56 3.02
C ARG A 86 -25.83 -8.01 1.98
N GLU A 87 -27.08 -8.24 2.39
CA GLU A 87 -28.16 -8.65 1.49
C GLU A 87 -28.43 -7.60 0.42
N ALA A 88 -28.53 -6.33 0.81
CA ALA A 88 -28.68 -5.22 -0.13
C ALA A 88 -27.49 -5.15 -1.10
N TRP A 89 -26.26 -5.35 -0.61
CA TRP A 89 -25.06 -5.37 -1.44
C TRP A 89 -25.11 -6.49 -2.48
N ILE A 90 -25.45 -7.72 -2.06
CA ILE A 90 -25.56 -8.88 -2.95
C ILE A 90 -26.65 -8.67 -4.00
N SER A 91 -27.85 -8.23 -3.60
CA SER A 91 -28.95 -7.97 -4.53
C SER A 91 -28.53 -6.99 -5.63
N ASN A 92 -27.94 -5.85 -5.23
CA ASN A 92 -27.49 -4.84 -6.19
C ASN A 92 -26.34 -5.34 -7.09
N MET A 93 -25.44 -6.18 -6.56
CA MET A 93 -24.32 -6.74 -7.34
C MET A 93 -24.78 -7.78 -8.35
N VAL A 94 -25.71 -8.67 -7.98
CA VAL A 94 -26.29 -9.66 -8.89
C VAL A 94 -26.97 -8.96 -10.05
N GLU A 95 -27.78 -7.94 -9.79
CA GLU A 95 -28.41 -7.17 -10.87
C GLU A 95 -27.39 -6.41 -11.73
N ALA A 96 -26.34 -5.85 -11.13
CA ALA A 96 -25.27 -5.19 -11.88
C ALA A 96 -24.51 -6.16 -12.81
N LEU A 97 -24.34 -7.42 -12.42
CA LEU A 97 -23.72 -8.45 -13.27
C LEU A 97 -24.57 -8.80 -14.51
N GLU A 98 -25.90 -8.70 -14.41
CA GLU A 98 -26.81 -8.93 -15.55
C GLU A 98 -26.81 -7.79 -16.56
N GLU A 99 -26.48 -6.55 -16.13
CA GLU A 99 -26.46 -5.36 -17.00
C GLU A 99 -25.21 -5.25 -17.87
N VAL A 100 -24.17 -6.00 -17.54
CA VAL A 100 -22.82 -5.81 -18.09
C VAL A 100 -22.49 -6.99 -19.01
N PRO A 101 -21.83 -6.76 -20.17
CA PRO A 101 -21.57 -7.80 -21.17
C PRO A 101 -20.41 -8.74 -20.75
N ILE A 102 -20.65 -9.56 -19.72
CA ILE A 102 -19.73 -10.62 -19.26
C ILE A 102 -20.28 -11.96 -19.73
N GLU A 103 -19.54 -12.70 -20.55
CA GLU A 103 -19.99 -14.01 -21.05
C GLU A 103 -19.94 -15.11 -19.98
N GLU A 104 -20.74 -16.16 -20.16
CA GLU A 104 -20.61 -17.38 -19.36
C GLU A 104 -19.36 -18.17 -19.77
N PRO A 105 -18.66 -18.86 -18.83
CA PRO A 105 -19.00 -19.01 -17.41
C PRO A 105 -18.40 -17.93 -16.48
N ALA A 106 -17.80 -16.87 -17.02
CA ALA A 106 -17.14 -15.83 -16.22
C ALA A 106 -18.12 -15.05 -15.33
N ARG A 107 -19.34 -14.78 -15.84
CA ARG A 107 -20.41 -14.13 -15.05
C ARG A 107 -20.81 -14.97 -13.85
N ALA A 108 -21.07 -16.27 -14.03
CA ALA A 108 -21.38 -17.19 -12.93
C ALA A 108 -20.24 -17.27 -11.89
N ALA A 109 -18.99 -17.29 -12.35
CA ALA A 109 -17.83 -17.34 -11.46
C ALA A 109 -17.67 -16.06 -10.62
N LEU A 110 -17.92 -14.88 -11.20
CA LEU A 110 -17.95 -13.61 -10.46
C LEU A 110 -19.13 -13.54 -9.48
N ARG A 111 -20.31 -14.03 -9.86
CA ARG A 111 -21.46 -14.12 -8.95
C ARG A 111 -21.10 -14.94 -7.71
N THR A 112 -20.51 -16.12 -7.92
CA THR A 112 -20.05 -17.01 -6.85
C THR A 112 -19.00 -16.35 -5.96
N LEU A 113 -18.03 -15.62 -6.55
CA LEU A 113 -17.04 -14.85 -5.79
C LEU A 113 -17.73 -13.88 -4.84
N PHE A 114 -18.64 -13.05 -5.36
CA PHE A 114 -19.31 -12.01 -4.61
C PHE A 114 -20.19 -12.56 -3.49
N GLU A 115 -20.94 -13.63 -3.75
CA GLU A 115 -21.73 -14.35 -2.74
C GLU A 115 -20.85 -14.80 -1.57
N ARG A 116 -19.70 -15.42 -1.85
CA ARG A 116 -18.77 -15.88 -0.81
C ARG A 116 -18.05 -14.74 -0.11
N SER A 117 -17.57 -13.74 -0.85
CA SER A 117 -16.82 -12.62 -0.30
C SER A 117 -17.70 -11.68 0.52
N SER A 118 -19.01 -11.64 0.26
CA SER A 118 -19.93 -10.76 0.99
C SER A 118 -20.04 -11.07 2.49
N ALA A 119 -19.87 -12.34 2.88
CA ALA A 119 -19.83 -12.71 4.30
C ALA A 119 -18.54 -12.21 4.97
N TYR A 120 -17.45 -12.12 4.22
CA TYR A 120 -16.13 -11.70 4.72
C TYR A 120 -16.08 -10.20 5.10
N VAL A 121 -16.98 -9.38 4.55
CA VAL A 121 -17.04 -7.93 4.82
C VAL A 121 -18.02 -7.55 5.95
N VAL A 122 -18.80 -8.50 6.48
CA VAL A 122 -19.66 -8.28 7.66
C VAL A 122 -18.80 -8.07 8.90
N ASN A 123 -19.06 -7.02 9.66
CA ASN A 123 -18.21 -6.60 10.78
C ASN A 123 -18.97 -6.13 12.04
N THR A 124 -20.27 -6.40 12.13
CA THR A 124 -21.10 -6.05 13.29
C THR A 124 -21.11 -7.10 14.39
N GLY A 125 -20.32 -8.18 14.27
CA GLY A 125 -20.26 -9.28 15.26
C GLY A 125 -21.46 -10.23 15.21
N GLU A 126 -22.43 -9.97 14.33
CA GLU A 126 -23.50 -10.90 13.98
C GLU A 126 -22.91 -11.95 13.03
N THR A 127 -22.86 -13.21 13.47
CA THR A 127 -22.40 -14.32 12.63
C THR A 127 -23.35 -14.43 11.44
N PRO A 128 -22.86 -14.26 10.19
CA PRO A 128 -23.69 -14.55 9.03
C PRO A 128 -24.10 -16.02 9.09
N ALA A 129 -25.36 -16.32 8.75
CA ALA A 129 -25.74 -17.69 8.46
C ALA A 129 -24.78 -18.24 7.41
N GLU A 130 -24.15 -19.39 7.70
CA GLU A 130 -23.26 -20.06 6.75
C GLU A 130 -24.02 -20.21 5.43
N THR A 131 -23.58 -19.49 4.40
CA THR A 131 -24.17 -19.62 3.08
C THR A 131 -23.68 -20.95 2.54
N ALA A 132 -24.58 -21.94 2.52
CA ALA A 132 -24.34 -23.21 1.84
C ALA A 132 -23.79 -22.89 0.45
N ALA A 133 -22.70 -23.57 0.06
CA ALA A 133 -22.14 -23.39 -1.27
C ALA A 133 -23.25 -23.62 -2.31
N PRO A 134 -23.34 -22.80 -3.38
CA PRO A 134 -24.34 -23.01 -4.41
C PRO A 134 -24.33 -24.46 -4.88
N GLU A 135 -25.50 -25.08 -5.00
CA GLU A 135 -25.68 -26.51 -5.33
C GLU A 135 -25.07 -26.90 -6.70
N THR A 136 -24.68 -25.92 -7.51
CA THR A 136 -24.17 -26.09 -8.88
C THR A 136 -22.74 -25.56 -9.00
N TRP A 137 -21.78 -26.27 -8.39
CA TRP A 137 -20.37 -26.07 -8.76
C TRP A 137 -20.14 -26.59 -10.18
N GLN A 138 -20.05 -25.68 -11.15
CA GLN A 138 -19.36 -25.98 -12.39
C GLN A 138 -17.85 -25.96 -12.08
N ASP A 139 -17.25 -27.14 -11.96
CA ASP A 139 -15.81 -27.30 -11.73
C ASP A 139 -15.01 -27.01 -13.01
N ASP A 140 -15.13 -25.78 -13.50
CA ASP A 140 -14.39 -25.27 -14.63
C ASP A 140 -13.09 -24.55 -14.19
N GLY A 141 -12.24 -24.23 -15.16
CA GLY A 141 -10.97 -23.55 -14.89
C GLY A 141 -11.15 -22.14 -14.30
N ILE A 142 -12.24 -21.45 -14.60
CA ILE A 142 -12.49 -20.05 -14.19
C ILE A 142 -12.85 -20.00 -12.70
N HIS A 143 -13.81 -20.84 -12.27
CA HIS A 143 -14.25 -20.90 -10.87
C HIS A 143 -13.09 -21.28 -9.94
N ARG A 144 -12.25 -22.26 -10.35
CA ARG A 144 -11.06 -22.65 -9.57
C ARG A 144 -10.03 -21.53 -9.45
N GLU A 145 -9.74 -20.83 -10.54
CA GLU A 145 -8.78 -19.71 -10.54
C GLU A 145 -9.29 -18.55 -9.66
N ILE A 146 -10.58 -18.17 -9.78
CA ILE A 146 -11.18 -17.12 -8.94
C ILE A 146 -11.17 -17.51 -7.47
N ALA A 147 -11.53 -18.76 -7.13
CA ALA A 147 -11.49 -19.24 -5.75
C ALA A 147 -10.06 -19.21 -5.18
N GLN A 148 -9.07 -19.66 -5.95
CA GLN A 148 -7.66 -19.60 -5.54
C GLN A 148 -7.21 -18.16 -5.26
N ARG A 149 -7.54 -17.20 -6.14
CA ARG A 149 -7.19 -15.79 -5.93
C ARG A 149 -7.88 -15.18 -4.72
N TRP A 150 -9.11 -15.59 -4.45
CA TRP A 150 -9.83 -15.18 -3.25
C TRP A 150 -9.17 -15.71 -1.97
N ASP A 151 -8.72 -16.97 -1.98
CA ASP A 151 -7.96 -17.54 -0.87
C ASP A 151 -6.61 -16.84 -0.66
N GLU A 152 -5.90 -16.50 -1.75
CA GLU A 152 -4.69 -15.69 -1.70
C GLU A 152 -4.93 -14.31 -1.08
N GLN A 153 -6.02 -13.63 -1.47
CA GLN A 153 -6.38 -12.32 -0.90
C GLN A 153 -6.67 -12.41 0.60
N ARG A 154 -7.49 -13.38 1.04
CA ARG A 154 -7.81 -13.55 2.47
C ARG A 154 -6.59 -13.86 3.31
N ALA A 155 -5.71 -14.74 2.81
CA ALA A 155 -4.47 -15.04 3.52
C ALA A 155 -3.57 -13.81 3.64
N LEU A 156 -3.52 -12.96 2.61
CA LEU A 156 -2.75 -11.71 2.63
C LEU A 156 -3.36 -10.70 3.62
N ASP A 157 -4.69 -10.59 3.69
CA ASP A 157 -5.39 -9.77 4.68
C ASP A 157 -5.07 -10.22 6.11
N ASP A 158 -5.07 -11.53 6.39
CA ASP A 158 -4.69 -12.07 7.69
C ASP A 158 -3.22 -11.78 8.03
N LEU A 159 -2.34 -11.81 7.02
CA LEU A 159 -0.92 -11.48 7.19
C LEU A 159 -0.74 -10.00 7.52
N VAL A 160 -1.39 -9.10 6.79
CA VAL A 160 -1.29 -7.67 7.07
C VAL A 160 -1.88 -7.32 8.43
N ALA A 161 -3.00 -7.94 8.82
CA ALA A 161 -3.54 -7.81 10.16
C ALA A 161 -2.53 -8.26 11.23
N ALA A 162 -1.92 -9.44 11.07
CA ALA A 162 -0.91 -9.93 12.00
C ALA A 162 0.33 -9.01 12.08
N ILE A 163 0.74 -8.38 10.97
CA ILE A 163 1.81 -7.38 10.96
C ILE A 163 1.39 -6.13 11.73
N GLY A 164 0.18 -5.61 11.47
CA GLY A 164 -0.39 -4.44 12.12
C GLY A 164 -0.54 -4.62 13.64
N ASP A 165 -0.90 -5.82 14.07
CA ASP A 165 -0.99 -6.20 15.49
C ASP A 165 0.38 -6.44 16.14
N GLY A 166 1.47 -6.38 15.38
CA GLY A 166 2.83 -6.68 15.85
C GLY A 166 3.08 -8.16 16.16
N ASN A 167 2.20 -9.07 15.74
CA ASN A 167 2.32 -10.50 15.97
C ASN A 167 3.30 -11.15 14.99
N ALA A 168 4.60 -10.98 15.25
CA ALA A 168 5.67 -11.45 14.38
C ALA A 168 5.62 -12.97 14.12
N ARG A 169 5.30 -13.77 15.14
CA ARG A 169 5.19 -15.23 14.99
C ARG A 169 4.11 -15.60 13.99
N ARG A 170 2.91 -15.02 14.12
CA ARG A 170 1.78 -15.30 13.21
C ARG A 170 2.06 -14.78 11.80
N ALA A 171 2.61 -13.58 11.68
CA ALA A 171 2.95 -13.00 10.38
C ALA A 171 3.95 -13.90 9.62
N ILE A 172 5.03 -14.33 10.27
CA ILE A 172 6.06 -15.19 9.66
C ILE A 172 5.53 -16.60 9.37
N GLU A 173 4.61 -17.13 10.17
CA GLU A 173 3.93 -18.39 9.88
C GLU A 173 3.08 -18.28 8.62
N LEU A 174 2.30 -17.20 8.49
CA LEU A 174 1.43 -16.96 7.35
C LEU A 174 2.22 -16.85 6.04
N THR A 175 3.37 -16.16 6.02
CA THR A 175 4.19 -16.07 4.80
C THR A 175 4.69 -17.42 4.28
N ARG A 176 4.76 -18.43 5.14
CA ARG A 176 5.18 -19.80 4.82
C ARG A 176 4.00 -20.74 4.52
N SER A 177 2.77 -20.23 4.55
CA SER A 177 1.62 -21.01 4.10
C SER A 177 1.74 -21.32 2.61
N PRO A 178 1.34 -22.50 2.11
CA PRO A 178 1.45 -22.85 0.69
C PRO A 178 0.74 -21.86 -0.25
N THR A 179 -0.28 -21.15 0.25
CA THR A 179 -0.99 -20.10 -0.48
C THR A 179 -0.14 -18.86 -0.64
N LEU A 180 0.39 -18.29 0.46
CA LEU A 180 1.18 -17.06 0.39
C LEU A 180 2.58 -17.30 -0.14
N GLU A 181 3.22 -18.44 0.15
CA GLU A 181 4.54 -18.76 -0.37
C GLU A 181 4.55 -18.73 -1.91
N ARG A 182 3.57 -19.38 -2.55
CA ARG A 182 3.40 -19.32 -4.02
C ARG A 182 3.11 -17.90 -4.50
N ARG A 183 2.30 -17.14 -3.78
CA ARG A 183 1.96 -15.76 -4.16
C ARG A 183 3.17 -14.84 -4.13
N LEU A 184 3.92 -14.86 -3.03
CA LEU A 184 5.09 -14.01 -2.81
C LEU A 184 6.24 -14.37 -3.76
N ALA A 185 6.39 -15.66 -4.10
CA ALA A 185 7.35 -16.12 -5.09
C ALA A 185 7.00 -15.66 -6.52
N ARG A 186 5.70 -15.61 -6.87
CA ARG A 186 5.23 -15.19 -8.21
C ARG A 186 5.21 -13.68 -8.39
N ASP A 187 4.95 -12.92 -7.33
CA ASP A 187 4.67 -11.49 -7.39
C ASP A 187 5.56 -10.69 -6.43
N ARG A 188 6.72 -10.25 -6.96
CA ARG A 188 7.70 -9.44 -6.21
C ARG A 188 7.14 -8.12 -5.69
N ALA A 189 6.12 -7.55 -6.35
CA ALA A 189 5.51 -6.31 -5.88
C ALA A 189 4.67 -6.54 -4.63
N VAL A 190 3.91 -7.65 -4.57
CA VAL A 190 3.26 -8.08 -3.33
C VAL A 190 4.28 -8.44 -2.25
N HIS A 191 5.35 -9.16 -2.59
CA HIS A 191 6.38 -9.51 -1.62
C HIS A 191 7.07 -8.27 -1.05
N SER A 192 7.54 -7.36 -1.90
CA SER A 192 8.13 -6.09 -1.47
C SER A 192 7.18 -5.27 -0.60
N HIS A 193 5.87 -5.30 -0.87
CA HIS A 193 4.89 -4.60 -0.04
C HIS A 193 4.79 -5.20 1.37
N VAL A 194 4.68 -6.52 1.48
CA VAL A 194 4.68 -7.24 2.78
C VAL A 194 5.94 -6.90 3.57
N LEU A 195 7.10 -6.91 2.91
CA LEU A 195 8.37 -6.57 3.55
C LEU A 195 8.41 -5.10 4.00
N ALA A 196 7.87 -4.17 3.20
CA ALA A 196 7.76 -2.77 3.62
C ALA A 196 6.89 -2.60 4.87
N LEU A 197 5.78 -3.33 4.99
CA LEU A 197 4.94 -3.32 6.19
C LEU A 197 5.67 -3.90 7.41
N MET A 198 6.40 -5.00 7.23
CA MET A 198 7.25 -5.60 8.27
C MET A 198 8.37 -4.67 8.73
N ILE A 199 8.99 -3.93 7.81
CA ILE A 199 9.98 -2.90 8.12
C ILE A 199 9.34 -1.75 8.90
N GLY A 200 8.13 -1.35 8.50
CA GLY A 200 7.40 -0.26 9.12
C GLY A 200 6.88 -0.56 10.53
N SER A 201 6.60 -1.82 10.86
CA SER A 201 6.16 -2.23 12.19
C SER A 201 7.28 -2.17 13.23
N GLY A 202 8.55 -2.31 12.80
CA GLY A 202 9.73 -2.16 13.65
C GLY A 202 10.00 -3.31 14.63
N GLY A 203 9.28 -4.44 14.52
CA GLY A 203 9.53 -5.60 15.38
C GLY A 203 10.75 -6.41 14.94
N ASP A 204 11.70 -6.68 15.83
CA ASP A 204 12.99 -7.34 15.54
C ASP A 204 12.86 -8.60 14.68
N ALA A 205 11.95 -9.51 15.04
CA ALA A 205 11.74 -10.75 14.27
C ALA A 205 11.23 -10.50 12.84
N MET A 206 10.40 -9.47 12.63
CA MET A 206 9.94 -9.08 11.29
C MET A 206 11.06 -8.38 10.50
N LEU A 207 11.92 -7.60 11.16
CA LEU A 207 13.10 -6.99 10.54
C LEU A 207 14.13 -8.05 10.12
N GLU A 208 14.38 -9.05 10.96
CA GLU A 208 15.24 -10.19 10.64
C GLU A 208 14.68 -11.01 9.49
N TYR A 209 13.36 -11.24 9.48
CA TYR A 209 12.68 -11.88 8.36
C TYR A 209 12.87 -11.07 7.07
N ALA A 210 12.57 -9.77 7.08
CA ALA A 210 12.69 -8.92 5.91
C ALA A 210 14.12 -8.87 5.37
N GLU A 211 15.11 -8.80 6.26
CA GLU A 211 16.52 -8.88 5.89
C GLU A 211 16.88 -10.19 5.18
N ARG A 212 16.39 -11.31 5.70
CA ARG A 212 16.63 -12.64 5.12
C ARG A 212 16.02 -12.74 3.72
N GLU A 213 14.78 -12.30 3.55
CA GLU A 213 14.10 -12.35 2.26
C GLU A 213 14.77 -11.45 1.22
N VAL A 214 15.19 -10.24 1.61
CA VAL A 214 15.94 -9.33 0.71
C VAL A 214 17.30 -9.92 0.31
N ARG A 215 17.96 -10.68 1.18
CA ARG A 215 19.19 -11.42 0.81
C ARG A 215 18.92 -12.58 -0.12
N ALA A 216 17.80 -13.28 0.06
CA ALA A 216 17.42 -14.42 -0.78
C ALA A 216 17.02 -13.97 -2.20
N ASP A 217 16.33 -12.84 -2.33
CA ASP A 217 15.99 -12.22 -3.62
C ASP A 217 16.41 -10.74 -3.66
N PRO A 218 17.68 -10.45 -4.01
CA PRO A 218 18.20 -9.08 -4.11
C PRO A 218 17.42 -8.16 -5.05
N ALA A 219 16.66 -8.71 -6.00
CA ALA A 219 15.83 -7.93 -6.90
C ALA A 219 14.73 -7.15 -6.15
N LEU A 220 14.33 -7.60 -4.95
CA LEU A 220 13.39 -6.90 -4.08
C LEU A 220 13.87 -5.49 -3.70
N ALA A 221 15.18 -5.24 -3.69
CA ALA A 221 15.74 -3.91 -3.42
C ALA A 221 15.35 -2.86 -4.48
N GLN A 222 15.03 -3.30 -5.70
CA GLN A 222 14.71 -2.45 -6.85
C GLN A 222 13.21 -2.34 -7.11
N VAL A 223 12.39 -3.15 -6.42
CA VAL A 223 10.94 -3.15 -6.62
C VAL A 223 10.37 -1.80 -6.16
N ARG A 224 9.59 -1.19 -7.03
CA ARG A 224 8.85 0.03 -6.75
C ARG A 224 7.39 -0.32 -6.52
N ASN A 225 6.84 0.13 -5.40
CA ASN A 225 5.40 0.10 -5.20
C ASN A 225 4.72 1.17 -6.07
N ARG A 226 3.39 1.24 -6.02
CA ARG A 226 2.59 2.19 -6.81
C ARG A 226 2.94 3.67 -6.60
N TYR A 227 3.53 4.02 -5.47
CA TYR A 227 3.97 5.38 -5.17
C TYR A 227 5.42 5.61 -5.59
N GLY A 228 6.03 4.69 -6.34
CA GLY A 228 7.44 4.72 -6.70
C GLY A 228 8.38 4.49 -5.51
N ARG A 229 7.87 4.15 -4.32
CA ARG A 229 8.70 3.85 -3.13
C ARG A 229 9.31 2.46 -3.28
N THR A 230 10.58 2.36 -2.91
CA THR A 230 11.32 1.10 -2.74
C THR A 230 11.46 0.79 -1.25
N LEU A 231 11.91 -0.42 -0.91
CA LEU A 231 12.22 -0.77 0.48
C LEU A 231 13.21 0.19 1.15
N LEU A 232 14.07 0.87 0.37
CA LEU A 232 15.03 1.86 0.90
C LEU A 232 14.31 3.08 1.47
N HIS A 233 13.20 3.49 0.84
CA HIS A 233 12.37 4.58 1.36
C HIS A 233 11.77 4.22 2.71
N ASP A 234 11.21 3.01 2.81
CA ASP A 234 10.54 2.55 4.03
C ASP A 234 11.55 2.28 5.16
N ALA A 235 12.67 1.63 4.86
CA ALA A 235 13.74 1.42 5.85
C ALA A 235 14.30 2.75 6.38
N ALA A 236 14.52 3.74 5.51
CA ALA A 236 14.98 5.07 5.93
C ALA A 236 13.91 5.83 6.72
N ALA A 237 12.66 5.83 6.25
CA ALA A 237 11.53 6.48 6.93
C ALA A 237 11.28 5.92 8.34
N HIS A 238 11.57 4.64 8.56
CA HIS A 238 11.36 3.97 9.84
C HIS A 238 12.62 3.86 10.71
N GLY A 239 13.75 4.43 10.28
CA GLY A 239 14.96 4.47 11.10
C GLY A 239 15.75 3.15 11.14
N ASN A 240 15.54 2.26 10.18
CA ASN A 240 16.16 0.93 10.14
C ASN A 240 17.52 0.95 9.42
N LEU A 241 18.58 1.42 10.09
CA LEU A 241 19.93 1.53 9.53
C LEU A 241 20.44 0.21 8.94
N ARG A 242 20.26 -0.92 9.64
CA ARG A 242 20.71 -2.25 9.21
C ARG A 242 20.15 -2.64 7.83
N ILE A 243 18.86 -2.38 7.60
CA ILE A 243 18.20 -2.67 6.33
C ILE A 243 18.58 -1.64 5.26
N VAL A 244 18.73 -0.35 5.63
CA VAL A 244 19.25 0.68 4.71
C VAL A 244 20.61 0.27 4.15
N GLU A 245 21.56 -0.11 5.02
CA GLU A 245 22.90 -0.53 4.60
C GLU A 245 22.90 -1.82 3.77
N LEU A 246 21.97 -2.75 4.03
CA LEU A 246 21.79 -3.91 3.17
C LEU A 246 21.31 -3.48 1.77
N LEU A 247 20.25 -2.69 1.69
CA LEU A 247 19.65 -2.28 0.41
C LEU A 247 20.63 -1.48 -0.45
N LEU A 248 21.39 -0.56 0.15
CA LEU A 248 22.44 0.20 -0.55
C LEU A 248 23.54 -0.71 -1.10
N ARG A 249 23.98 -1.74 -0.34
CA ARG A 249 24.94 -2.74 -0.82
C ARG A 249 24.40 -3.60 -1.97
N LEU A 250 23.08 -3.81 -2.01
CA LEU A 250 22.40 -4.50 -3.12
C LEU A 250 22.10 -3.56 -4.30
N GLY A 251 22.65 -2.35 -4.30
CA GLY A 251 22.55 -1.40 -5.41
C GLY A 251 21.23 -0.63 -5.46
N ALA A 252 20.48 -0.53 -4.35
CA ALA A 252 19.32 0.37 -4.30
C ALA A 252 19.78 1.81 -4.55
N ASP A 253 19.12 2.50 -5.48
CA ASP A 253 19.44 3.88 -5.83
C ASP A 253 19.18 4.82 -4.62
N PRO A 254 20.22 5.46 -4.04
CA PRO A 254 20.08 6.32 -2.87
C PRO A 254 19.29 7.61 -3.15
N ASP A 255 19.14 8.00 -4.43
CA ASP A 255 18.35 9.16 -4.87
C ASP A 255 17.08 8.75 -5.63
N GLY A 256 16.75 7.45 -5.65
CA GLY A 256 15.58 6.93 -6.34
C GLY A 256 14.32 7.65 -5.88
N SER A 257 13.55 8.23 -6.81
CA SER A 257 12.42 9.09 -6.44
C SER A 257 11.09 8.34 -6.42
N THR A 258 10.23 8.69 -5.47
CA THR A 258 8.80 8.34 -5.48
C THR A 258 8.04 9.07 -6.59
N SER A 259 6.80 8.67 -6.89
CA SER A 259 5.90 9.39 -7.80
C SER A 259 5.63 10.82 -7.35
N GLY A 260 5.79 11.12 -6.06
CA GLY A 260 5.72 12.46 -5.49
C GLY A 260 7.01 13.26 -5.59
N GLY A 261 8.07 12.72 -6.19
CA GLY A 261 9.37 13.36 -6.32
C GLY A 261 10.20 13.34 -5.03
N HIS A 262 9.92 12.46 -4.07
CA HIS A 262 10.65 12.36 -2.81
C HIS A 262 11.71 11.25 -2.85
N ALA A 263 12.95 11.57 -2.51
CA ALA A 263 14.06 10.61 -2.34
C ALA A 263 14.07 9.99 -0.92
N PRO A 264 14.81 8.88 -0.68
CA PRO A 264 14.91 8.24 0.64
C PRO A 264 15.35 9.21 1.75
N LEU A 265 16.31 10.11 1.46
CA LEU A 265 16.79 11.11 2.42
C LEU A 265 15.67 12.10 2.84
N TYR A 266 14.77 12.44 1.91
CA TYR A 266 13.60 13.26 2.22
C TYR A 266 12.61 12.48 3.11
N CYS A 267 12.32 11.22 2.78
CA CYS A 267 11.43 10.36 3.58
C CYS A 267 11.95 10.19 5.01
N LEU A 268 13.25 9.91 5.19
CA LEU A 268 13.92 9.89 6.50
C LEU A 268 13.64 11.18 7.30
N ALA A 269 13.94 12.34 6.72
CA ALA A 269 13.79 13.62 7.41
C ALA A 269 12.32 13.99 7.70
N ASN A 270 11.38 13.46 6.91
CA ASN A 270 9.95 13.73 7.04
C ASN A 270 9.24 12.78 8.03
N GLU A 271 9.66 11.52 8.09
CA GLU A 271 8.90 10.42 8.71
C GLU A 271 9.62 9.77 9.89
N CYS A 272 10.96 9.77 9.94
CA CYS A 272 11.71 9.05 10.97
C CYS A 272 11.52 9.66 12.35
N ARG A 273 11.11 8.79 13.28
CA ARG A 273 10.92 9.09 14.70
C ARG A 273 11.90 8.35 15.61
N ALA A 274 12.63 7.38 15.07
CA ALA A 274 13.64 6.63 15.81
C ALA A 274 14.88 7.50 16.06
N SER A 275 15.60 7.18 17.13
CA SER A 275 16.98 7.64 17.33
C SER A 275 17.91 6.96 16.30
N GLY A 276 19.05 7.57 16.02
CA GLY A 276 20.01 7.03 15.05
C GLY A 276 19.73 7.46 13.60
N GLY A 277 18.75 8.33 13.36
CA GLY A 277 18.46 8.86 12.02
C GLY A 277 19.66 9.58 11.40
N GLY A 278 20.56 10.15 12.21
CA GLY A 278 21.78 10.77 11.72
C GLY A 278 22.74 9.77 11.08
N ASN A 279 22.79 8.52 11.57
CA ASN A 279 23.59 7.47 10.95
C ASN A 279 23.06 7.08 9.57
N ILE A 280 21.74 7.10 9.40
CA ILE A 280 21.10 6.84 8.10
C ILE A 280 21.40 7.95 7.10
N VAL A 281 21.39 9.22 7.53
CA VAL A 281 21.86 10.34 6.68
C VAL A 281 23.27 10.05 6.17
N ARG A 282 24.19 9.71 7.07
CA ARG A 282 25.59 9.43 6.72
C ARG A 282 25.70 8.21 5.79
N ALA A 283 24.93 7.15 6.01
CA ALA A 283 24.91 5.98 5.14
C ALA A 283 24.42 6.30 3.72
N LEU A 284 23.30 7.02 3.59
CA LEU A 284 22.76 7.44 2.30
C LEU A 284 23.74 8.36 1.54
N VAL A 285 24.31 9.37 2.21
CA VAL A 285 25.27 10.30 1.58
C VAL A 285 26.55 9.59 1.18
N ARG A 286 27.08 8.67 2.00
CA ARG A 286 28.24 7.84 1.63
C ARG A 286 27.98 6.95 0.42
N ALA A 287 26.73 6.50 0.23
CA ALA A 287 26.32 5.74 -0.94
C ALA A 287 26.04 6.62 -2.18
N GLY A 288 26.16 7.95 -2.06
CA GLY A 288 26.03 8.89 -3.18
C GLY A 288 24.79 9.77 -3.16
N ALA A 289 23.93 9.68 -2.13
CA ALA A 289 22.74 10.52 -2.05
C ALA A 289 23.07 12.02 -2.12
N HIS A 290 22.38 12.75 -2.98
CA HIS A 290 22.49 14.19 -3.07
C HIS A 290 21.85 14.88 -1.85
N VAL A 291 22.67 15.29 -0.87
CA VAL A 291 22.20 15.94 0.38
C VAL A 291 21.29 17.16 0.16
N ASN A 292 21.50 17.87 -0.95
CA ASN A 292 20.75 19.07 -1.34
C ASN A 292 19.65 18.80 -2.39
N ALA A 293 19.31 17.53 -2.64
CA ALA A 293 18.24 17.17 -3.57
C ALA A 293 16.92 17.88 -3.20
N ARG A 294 16.28 18.47 -4.22
CA ARG A 294 15.01 19.17 -4.07
C ARG A 294 13.89 18.21 -4.41
N SER A 295 13.09 17.88 -3.42
CA SER A 295 12.03 16.88 -3.54
C SER A 295 10.65 17.50 -3.71
N GLY A 296 9.86 16.87 -4.57
CA GLY A 296 8.45 17.15 -4.83
C GLY A 296 8.11 18.56 -5.34
N THR A 297 6.82 18.85 -5.40
CA THR A 297 6.29 20.11 -5.98
C THR A 297 6.65 21.35 -5.18
N LYS A 298 6.97 21.18 -3.89
CA LYS A 298 7.43 22.26 -3.00
C LYS A 298 8.93 22.50 -3.09
N GLN A 299 9.67 21.63 -3.79
CA GLN A 299 11.11 21.79 -3.99
C GLN A 299 11.88 21.91 -2.66
N CYS A 300 11.46 21.14 -1.66
CA CYS A 300 12.06 21.13 -0.33
C CYS A 300 13.28 20.20 -0.30
N THR A 301 14.33 20.59 0.42
CA THR A 301 15.44 19.67 0.75
C THR A 301 15.12 18.86 2.00
N ALA A 302 15.91 17.81 2.28
CA ALA A 302 15.78 17.04 3.52
C ALA A 302 15.93 17.94 4.77
N LEU A 303 16.79 18.96 4.73
CA LEU A 303 17.00 19.88 5.86
C LEU A 303 15.74 20.72 6.16
N HIS A 304 14.99 21.13 5.13
CA HIS A 304 13.68 21.78 5.34
C HIS A 304 12.71 20.87 6.10
N MET A 305 12.70 19.57 5.78
CA MET A 305 11.82 18.60 6.42
C MET A 305 12.25 18.29 7.84
N ALA A 306 13.55 18.08 8.09
CA ALA A 306 14.08 17.90 9.43
C ALA A 306 13.76 19.12 10.32
N ALA A 307 13.90 20.33 9.78
CA ALA A 307 13.53 21.58 10.44
C ALA A 307 12.03 21.68 10.74
N ARG A 308 11.17 21.34 9.77
CA ARG A 308 9.71 21.31 9.94
C ARG A 308 9.28 20.30 11.01
N ARG A 309 9.88 19.11 11.01
CA ARG A 309 9.56 18.03 11.96
C ARG A 309 10.17 18.25 13.33
N GLY A 310 11.27 19.01 13.41
CA GLY A 310 12.04 19.23 14.63
C GLY A 310 13.01 18.08 14.93
N ASN A 311 13.43 17.33 13.92
CA ASN A 311 14.36 16.21 14.09
C ASN A 311 15.80 16.76 14.18
N LEU A 312 16.28 16.95 15.40
CA LEU A 312 17.58 17.57 15.69
C LEU A 312 18.76 16.73 15.15
N GLU A 313 18.73 15.43 15.40
CA GLU A 313 19.81 14.50 15.01
C GLU A 313 19.96 14.44 13.49
N VAL A 314 18.85 14.34 12.75
CA VAL A 314 18.86 14.34 11.29
C VAL A 314 19.29 15.71 10.76
N ALA A 315 18.82 16.81 11.35
CA ALA A 315 19.23 18.16 10.93
C ALA A 315 20.74 18.37 11.11
N GLU A 316 21.29 17.96 12.26
CA GLU A 316 22.72 18.03 12.55
C GLU A 316 23.53 17.20 11.55
N ALA A 317 23.17 15.93 11.35
CA ALA A 317 23.87 15.07 10.41
C ALA A 317 23.79 15.57 8.96
N LEU A 318 22.66 16.15 8.54
CA LEU A 318 22.52 16.77 7.22
C LEU A 318 23.50 17.95 7.06
N MET A 319 23.60 18.82 8.06
CA MET A 319 24.55 19.94 8.04
C MET A 319 26.01 19.46 8.02
N ASP A 320 26.34 18.45 8.83
CA ASP A 320 27.67 17.83 8.82
C ASP A 320 28.00 17.22 7.44
N CYS A 321 26.99 16.75 6.72
CA CYS A 321 27.11 16.21 5.36
C CYS A 321 27.01 17.28 4.26
N GLY A 322 27.05 18.57 4.59
CA GLY A 322 27.09 19.66 3.61
C GLY A 322 25.71 20.13 3.09
N ALA A 323 24.65 19.91 3.86
CA ALA A 323 23.35 20.50 3.53
C ALA A 323 23.42 22.03 3.57
N ASP A 324 22.87 22.67 2.52
CA ASP A 324 22.77 24.12 2.45
C ASP A 324 21.72 24.64 3.45
N ILE A 325 22.21 25.27 4.52
CA ILE A 325 21.42 25.86 5.61
C ILE A 325 20.52 27.01 5.11
N ASN A 326 20.88 27.64 3.99
CA ASN A 326 20.17 28.78 3.40
C ASN A 326 19.37 28.41 2.15
N ALA A 327 19.30 27.12 1.79
CA ALA A 327 18.51 26.65 0.66
C ALA A 327 17.08 27.19 0.77
N ARG A 328 16.50 27.65 -0.35
CA ARG A 328 15.13 28.15 -0.40
C ARG A 328 14.22 27.18 -1.10
N ASP A 329 13.11 26.80 -0.48
CA ASP A 329 12.09 26.01 -1.16
C ASP A 329 11.24 26.85 -2.14
N LYS A 330 10.20 26.27 -2.75
CA LYS A 330 9.35 26.97 -3.74
C LYS A 330 8.65 28.21 -3.17
N SER A 331 8.41 28.27 -1.88
CA SER A 331 7.81 29.43 -1.21
C SER A 331 8.85 30.48 -0.80
N GLY A 332 10.14 30.23 -1.07
CA GLY A 332 11.24 31.07 -0.62
C GLY A 332 11.62 30.85 0.85
N ASP A 333 10.99 29.89 1.54
CA ASP A 333 11.28 29.58 2.93
C ASP A 333 12.63 28.86 3.03
N THR A 334 13.46 29.25 4.00
CA THR A 334 14.66 28.52 4.42
C THR A 334 14.34 27.45 5.47
N PRO A 335 15.25 26.48 5.74
CA PRO A 335 15.09 25.56 6.86
C PRO A 335 14.82 26.27 8.19
N LEU A 336 15.50 27.39 8.47
CA LEU A 336 15.26 28.16 9.70
C LEU A 336 13.84 28.74 9.75
N GLN A 337 13.35 29.28 8.63
CA GLN A 337 11.98 29.79 8.55
C GLN A 337 10.96 28.65 8.75
N ARG A 338 11.19 27.47 8.15
CA ARG A 338 10.36 26.27 8.41
C ARG A 338 10.36 25.87 9.88
N ALA A 339 11.53 25.83 10.54
CA ALA A 339 11.62 25.52 11.97
C ALA A 339 10.84 26.54 12.83
N LYS A 340 10.98 27.84 12.56
CA LYS A 340 10.25 28.91 13.27
C LYS A 340 8.74 28.81 13.06
N ASN A 341 8.30 28.68 11.81
CA ASN A 341 6.87 28.58 11.45
C ASN A 341 6.21 27.35 12.08
N CYS A 342 6.96 26.25 12.27
CA CYS A 342 6.50 25.04 12.92
C CYS A 342 6.84 24.95 14.42
N ARG A 343 7.31 26.05 15.03
CA ARG A 343 7.66 26.17 16.46
C ARG A 343 8.65 25.10 16.94
N LYS A 344 9.64 24.76 16.12
CA LYS A 344 10.70 23.77 16.41
C LYS A 344 11.94 24.45 16.96
N ALA A 345 11.86 24.91 18.21
CA ALA A 345 12.89 25.73 18.85
C ALA A 345 14.29 25.09 18.83
N GLY A 346 14.41 23.79 19.13
CA GLY A 346 15.70 23.09 19.14
C GLY A 346 16.44 23.16 17.80
N VAL A 347 15.75 22.83 16.70
CA VAL A 347 16.35 22.90 15.36
C VAL A 347 16.58 24.35 14.92
N ALA A 348 15.69 25.29 15.28
CA ALA A 348 15.90 26.70 14.98
C ALA A 348 17.18 27.24 15.66
N SER A 349 17.40 26.91 16.94
CA SER A 349 18.62 27.28 17.66
C SER A 349 19.87 26.65 17.03
N LEU A 350 19.80 25.37 16.66
CA LEU A 350 20.87 24.67 15.96
C LEU A 350 21.24 25.35 14.63
N LEU A 351 20.23 25.68 13.80
CA LEU A 351 20.43 26.35 12.52
C LEU A 351 21.01 27.77 12.68
N ILE A 352 20.58 28.52 13.71
CA ILE A 352 21.17 29.84 14.03
C ILE A 352 22.62 29.69 14.46
N ALA A 353 22.95 28.66 15.25
CA ALA A 353 24.31 28.44 15.73
C ALA A 353 25.27 28.05 14.59
N ARG A 354 24.83 27.22 13.64
CA ARG A 354 25.63 26.74 12.50
C ARG A 354 25.68 27.72 11.31
N GLY A 355 24.76 28.68 11.24
CA GLY A 355 24.70 29.69 10.17
C GLY A 355 25.43 31.01 10.46
N ARG A 356 26.25 31.06 11.52
CA ARG A 356 27.08 32.21 11.88
C ARG A 356 28.47 32.14 11.27
#